data_AF-A0A9Y2B9K6-F1
#
_entry.id   AF-A0A9Y2B9K6-F1
#
_cell.length_a   1.000
_cell.length_b   1.000
_cell.length_c   1.000
_cell.angle_alpha   90.00
_cell.angle_beta   90.00
_cell.angle_gamma   90.00
#
_symmetry.space_group_name_H-M   'P 1'
#
loop_
_entity.id
_entity.type
_entity.pdbx_description
1 polymer ?
#
loop_
_entity_poly.entity_id
_entity_poly.type
_entity_poly.pdbx_seq_one_letter_code
_entity_poly.pdbx_strand_id
1 'polypeptide(L)'
;MRFAQTGRVIELARHWEPRSIIIEDKGSGTALIQQLRAEHNSMTRPTAFLPKEDKVTRLHAQSARIEAGHVWLPDNAPWLEDLRIELSSFPNGRHDDQADSISQFLSWFSDMRSRTVQLVPLSGI
;
A
#
# COMPACT_ATOMS: atom_id res chain seq x y z
N MET A 1 6.10 14.38 -18.52
CA MET A 1 6.31 13.46 -17.38
C MET A 1 5.05 13.16 -16.54
N ARG A 2 4.10 14.09 -16.32
CA ARG A 2 2.93 13.89 -15.42
C ARG A 2 1.84 12.90 -15.90
N PHE A 3 1.81 12.49 -17.17
CA PHE A 3 0.75 11.61 -17.71
C PHE A 3 1.11 10.11 -17.71
N ALA A 4 2.39 9.76 -17.58
CA ALA A 4 2.83 8.37 -17.71
C ALA A 4 2.43 7.50 -16.50
N GLN A 5 2.54 8.04 -15.28
CA GLN A 5 2.19 7.32 -14.05
C GLN A 5 0.69 7.04 -13.97
N THR A 6 -0.14 8.03 -14.29
CA THR A 6 -1.61 7.91 -14.31
C THR A 6 -2.05 6.81 -15.27
N GLY A 7 -1.55 6.84 -16.51
CA GLY A 7 -1.82 5.80 -17.51
C GLY A 7 -1.43 4.40 -17.02
N ARG A 8 -0.27 4.26 -16.37
CA ARG A 8 0.19 2.98 -15.83
C ARG A 8 -0.68 2.47 -14.69
N VAL A 9 -1.14 3.34 -13.78
CA VAL A 9 -2.05 2.94 -12.69
C VAL A 9 -3.38 2.47 -13.25
N ILE A 10 -3.94 3.17 -14.24
CA ILE A 10 -5.19 2.77 -14.90
C ILE A 10 -5.06 1.42 -15.60
N GLU A 11 -3.95 1.21 -16.33
CA GLU A 11 -3.63 -0.06 -16.99
C GLU A 11 -3.61 -1.21 -15.97
N LEU A 12 -2.84 -1.06 -14.89
CA LEU A 12 -2.73 -2.07 -13.83
C LEU A 12 -4.07 -2.28 -13.11
N ALA A 13 -4.82 -1.23 -12.84
CA ALA A 13 -6.12 -1.31 -12.19
C ALA A 13 -7.16 -2.07 -13.01
N ARG A 14 -7.13 -1.91 -14.34
CA ARG A 14 -7.99 -2.68 -15.26
C ARG A 14 -7.55 -4.14 -15.37
N HIS A 15 -6.25 -4.39 -15.34
CA HIS A 15 -5.72 -5.74 -15.46
C HIS A 15 -5.98 -6.58 -14.19
N TRP A 16 -5.79 -5.98 -13.01
CA TRP A 16 -5.86 -6.70 -11.73
C TRP A 16 -7.18 -6.52 -10.97
N GLU A 17 -8.03 -5.58 -11.39
CA GLU A 17 -9.31 -5.24 -10.74
C GLU A 17 -9.24 -5.19 -9.20
N PRO A 18 -8.28 -4.42 -8.62
CA PRO A 18 -8.02 -4.48 -7.20
C PRO A 18 -9.20 -3.90 -6.41
N ARG A 19 -9.54 -4.50 -5.27
CA ARG A 19 -10.58 -3.96 -4.36
C ARG A 19 -10.22 -2.56 -3.85
N SER A 20 -8.93 -2.25 -3.72
CA SER A 20 -8.46 -0.96 -3.25
C SER A 20 -7.13 -0.61 -3.89
N ILE A 21 -6.98 0.67 -4.23
CA ILE A 21 -5.72 1.26 -4.68
C ILE A 21 -5.33 2.27 -3.62
N ILE A 22 -4.11 2.13 -3.08
CA ILE A 22 -3.61 2.99 -2.01
C ILE A 22 -2.41 3.74 -2.57
N ILE A 23 -2.41 5.07 -2.44
CA ILE A 23 -1.34 5.93 -2.94
C ILE A 23 -0.89 6.82 -1.79
N GLU A 24 0.43 6.91 -1.58
CA GLU A 24 0.98 7.85 -0.60
C GLU A 24 0.60 9.29 -0.98
N ASP A 25 -0.01 10.02 -0.05
CA ASP A 25 -0.42 11.40 -0.25
C ASP A 25 0.71 12.37 0.10
N LYS A 26 1.79 12.28 -0.68
CA LYS A 26 2.96 13.13 -0.54
C LYS A 26 3.61 13.39 -1.90
N GLY A 27 4.14 14.60 -2.08
CA GLY A 27 4.91 14.97 -3.27
C GLY A 27 4.15 14.69 -4.58
N SER A 28 4.69 13.82 -5.43
CA SER A 28 4.07 13.43 -6.70
C SER A 28 2.79 12.60 -6.52
N GLY A 29 2.65 11.87 -5.41
CA GLY A 29 1.48 11.03 -5.11
C GLY A 29 0.19 11.85 -4.94
N THR A 30 0.26 13.02 -4.30
CA THR A 30 -0.87 13.94 -4.17
C THR A 30 -1.42 14.38 -5.53
N ALA A 31 -0.53 14.74 -6.46
CA ALA A 31 -0.93 15.11 -7.83
C ALA A 31 -1.53 13.94 -8.59
N LEU A 32 -0.95 12.73 -8.46
CA LEU A 32 -1.46 11.51 -9.07
C LEU A 32 -2.87 11.15 -8.56
N ILE A 33 -3.11 11.26 -7.24
CA ILE A 33 -4.43 11.04 -6.64
C ILE A 33 -5.46 12.01 -7.23
N GLN A 34 -5.13 13.30 -7.34
CA GLN A 34 -6.03 14.31 -7.90
C GLN A 34 -6.38 14.00 -9.35
N GLN A 35 -5.37 13.64 -10.17
CA GLN A 35 -5.57 13.28 -11.57
C GLN A 35 -6.45 12.03 -11.71
N LEU A 36 -6.11 10.94 -11.02
CA LEU A 36 -6.88 9.68 -11.06
C LEU A 36 -8.33 9.87 -10.58
N ARG A 37 -8.58 10.78 -9.64
CA ARG A 37 -9.94 11.10 -9.17
C ARG A 37 -10.72 12.00 -10.12
N ALA A 38 -10.04 12.84 -10.90
CA ALA A 38 -10.65 13.70 -11.91
C ALA A 38 -10.97 12.92 -13.19
N GLU A 39 -10.21 11.86 -13.47
CA GLU A 39 -10.54 10.94 -14.55
C GLU A 39 -11.81 10.15 -14.23
N HIS A 40 -12.86 10.38 -15.03
CA HIS A 40 -14.09 9.60 -14.97
C HIS A 40 -13.89 8.23 -15.66
N ASN A 41 -13.10 7.36 -15.04
CA ASN A 41 -12.90 5.99 -15.46
C ASN A 41 -13.59 5.00 -14.50
N SER A 42 -13.83 3.77 -14.95
CA SER A 42 -14.47 2.71 -14.15
C SER A 42 -13.52 1.99 -13.20
N MET A 43 -12.28 2.47 -13.02
CA MET A 43 -11.33 1.82 -12.12
C MET A 43 -11.69 2.09 -10.65
N THR A 44 -11.22 1.22 -9.77
CA THR A 44 -11.21 1.44 -8.32
C THR A 44 -10.61 2.79 -7.96
N ARG A 45 -11.38 3.61 -7.24
CA ARG A 45 -10.96 4.96 -6.84
C ARG A 45 -9.77 4.90 -5.87
N PRO A 46 -8.72 5.72 -6.06
CA PRO A 46 -7.55 5.68 -5.18
C PRO A 46 -7.86 6.28 -3.80
N THR A 47 -7.38 5.57 -2.78
CA THR A 47 -7.37 5.97 -1.38
C THR A 47 -6.04 6.64 -1.08
N ALA A 48 -6.12 7.87 -0.57
CA ALA A 48 -4.96 8.60 -0.08
C ALA A 48 -4.49 7.99 1.24
N PHE A 49 -3.20 7.76 1.37
CA PHE A 49 -2.57 7.26 2.60
C PHE A 49 -1.46 8.21 3.02
N LEU A 50 -1.51 8.67 4.27
CA LEU A 50 -0.46 9.50 4.84
C LEU A 50 0.27 8.70 5.93
N PRO A 51 1.54 8.33 5.71
CA PRO A 51 2.36 7.70 6.74
C PRO A 51 2.48 8.58 7.97
N LYS A 52 2.36 7.98 9.16
CA LYS A 52 2.59 8.69 10.44
C LYS A 52 4.01 8.53 10.94
N GLU A 53 4.52 7.30 10.88
CA GLU A 53 5.85 6.93 11.35
C GLU A 53 6.83 6.81 10.18
N ASP A 54 8.14 6.81 10.49
CA ASP A 54 9.18 6.57 9.51
C ASP A 54 9.09 5.14 8.91
N LYS A 55 9.76 4.93 7.77
CA LYS A 55 9.67 3.66 7.02
C LYS A 55 10.16 2.45 7.84
N VAL A 56 11.19 2.64 8.68
CA VAL A 56 11.77 1.56 9.49
C VAL A 56 10.79 1.13 10.56
N THR A 57 10.25 2.08 11.32
CA THR A 57 9.23 1.82 12.33
C THR A 57 7.99 1.15 11.73
N ARG A 58 7.54 1.61 10.55
CA ARG A 58 6.37 1.03 9.87
C ARG A 58 6.58 -0.42 9.44
N LEU A 59 7.73 -0.75 8.83
CA LEU A 59 8.00 -2.12 8.40
C LEU A 59 8.21 -3.05 9.60
N HIS A 60 8.92 -2.61 10.64
CA HIS A 60 9.06 -3.38 11.88
C HIS A 60 7.71 -3.71 12.52
N ALA A 61 6.76 -2.76 12.54
CA ALA A 61 5.42 -3.01 13.07
C ALA A 61 4.66 -4.13 12.31
N GLN A 62 5.11 -4.50 11.10
CA GLN A 62 4.51 -5.57 10.31
C GLN A 62 5.27 -6.91 10.42
N SER A 63 6.46 -6.96 11.04
CA SER A 63 7.31 -8.17 11.04
C SER A 63 6.59 -9.36 11.66
N ALA A 64 5.91 -9.17 12.79
CA ALA A 64 5.16 -10.22 13.48
C ALA A 64 4.09 -10.88 12.57
N ARG A 65 3.47 -10.10 11.66
CA ARG A 65 2.47 -10.63 10.72
C ARG A 65 3.13 -11.42 9.59
N ILE A 66 4.27 -10.95 9.11
CA ILE A 66 5.07 -11.62 8.06
C ILE A 66 5.61 -12.95 8.62
N GLU A 67 6.24 -12.92 9.79
CA GLU A 67 6.81 -14.09 10.48
C GLU A 67 5.74 -15.13 10.85
N ALA A 68 4.53 -14.69 11.19
CA ALA A 68 3.40 -15.58 11.46
C ALA A 68 2.79 -16.21 10.19
N GLY A 69 3.32 -15.93 8.99
CA GLY A 69 2.87 -16.55 7.74
C GLY A 69 1.54 -16.00 7.19
N HIS A 70 1.14 -14.79 7.60
CA HIS A 70 -0.08 -14.13 7.10
C HIS A 70 0.13 -13.31 5.82
N VAL A 71 1.34 -13.30 5.27
CA VAL A 71 1.69 -12.61 4.01
C VAL A 71 2.21 -13.65 3.03
N TRP A 72 1.57 -13.74 1.87
CA TRP A 72 1.91 -14.72 0.84
C TRP A 72 2.40 -14.01 -0.41
N LEU A 73 3.42 -14.60 -1.03
CA LEU A 73 3.98 -14.16 -2.29
C LEU A 73 3.90 -15.33 -3.29
N PRO A 74 3.65 -15.06 -4.57
CA PRO A 74 3.68 -16.11 -5.60
C PRO A 74 5.10 -16.64 -5.80
N ASP A 75 5.28 -17.96 -5.74
CA ASP A 75 6.60 -18.62 -5.77
C ASP A 75 7.41 -18.36 -7.05
N ASN A 76 6.73 -18.10 -8.17
CA ASN A 76 7.35 -17.92 -9.49
C ASN A 76 7.22 -16.50 -10.03
N ALA A 77 7.02 -15.50 -9.17
CA ALA A 77 7.00 -14.12 -9.61
C ALA A 77 8.40 -13.69 -10.10
N PRO A 78 8.51 -13.07 -11.29
CA PRO A 78 9.80 -12.60 -11.81
C PRO A 78 10.43 -11.50 -10.95
N TRP A 79 9.63 -10.80 -10.13
CA TRP A 79 10.05 -9.75 -9.20
C TRP A 79 10.40 -10.27 -7.80
N LEU A 80 10.21 -11.56 -7.51
CA LEU A 80 10.31 -12.09 -6.15
C LEU A 80 11.72 -11.98 -5.58
N GLU A 81 12.74 -12.25 -6.38
CA GLU A 81 14.13 -12.20 -5.91
C GLU A 81 14.58 -10.76 -5.61
N ASP A 82 14.22 -9.81 -6.49
CA ASP A 82 14.49 -8.39 -6.27
C ASP A 82 13.83 -7.90 -4.98
N LEU A 83 12.59 -8.33 -4.71
CA LEU A 83 11.89 -8.04 -3.47
C LEU A 83 12.62 -8.63 -2.24
N ARG A 84 13.10 -9.87 -2.32
CA ARG A 84 13.85 -10.51 -1.21
C ARG A 84 15.15 -9.77 -0.91
N ILE A 85 15.88 -9.39 -1.95
CA ILE A 85 17.12 -8.60 -1.82
C ILE A 85 16.80 -7.25 -1.16
N GLU A 86 15.74 -6.56 -1.62
CA GLU A 86 15.34 -5.28 -1.05
C GLU A 86 14.97 -5.40 0.44
N LEU A 87 14.10 -6.36 0.79
CA LEU A 87 13.68 -6.60 2.18
C LEU A 87 14.85 -6.98 3.09
N SER A 88 15.80 -7.79 2.61
CA SER A 88 16.97 -8.20 3.40
C SER A 88 18.00 -7.08 3.60
N SER A 89 18.02 -6.10 2.70
CA SER A 89 18.94 -4.96 2.74
C SER A 89 18.34 -3.72 3.40
N PHE A 90 17.02 -3.69 3.59
CA PHE A 90 16.31 -2.55 4.16
C PHE A 90 16.75 -2.26 5.61
N PRO A 91 16.94 -0.99 6.03
CA PRO A 91 16.73 0.24 5.26
C PRO A 91 17.97 0.75 4.51
N ASN A 92 19.06 -0.01 4.52
CA ASN A 92 20.36 0.43 4.02
C ASN A 92 20.61 0.05 2.54
N GLY A 93 19.64 -0.60 1.91
CA GLY A 93 19.66 -0.95 0.50
C GLY A 93 19.62 0.28 -0.41
N ARG A 94 19.98 0.08 -1.67
CA ARG A 94 19.89 1.14 -2.69
C ARG A 94 18.44 1.55 -3.00
N HIS A 95 17.52 0.62 -2.83
CA HIS A 95 16.09 0.77 -3.10
C HIS A 95 15.31 0.41 -1.84
N ASP A 96 14.17 1.07 -1.64
CA ASP A 96 13.29 0.86 -0.48
C ASP A 96 11.79 0.95 -0.83
N ASP A 97 11.47 1.11 -2.10
CA ASP A 97 10.12 1.40 -2.59
C ASP A 97 9.16 0.21 -2.41
N GLN A 98 9.62 -1.03 -2.63
CA GLN A 98 8.80 -2.24 -2.47
C GLN A 98 8.56 -2.53 -0.99
N ALA A 99 9.60 -2.42 -0.16
CA ALA A 99 9.51 -2.57 1.28
C ALA A 99 8.54 -1.54 1.90
N ASP A 100 8.63 -0.27 1.47
CA ASP A 100 7.74 0.79 1.90
C ASP A 100 6.29 0.51 1.45
N SER A 101 6.08 0.10 0.20
CA SER A 101 4.76 -0.25 -0.36
C SER A 101 4.09 -1.38 0.43
N ILE A 102 4.83 -2.44 0.77
CA ILE A 102 4.32 -3.55 1.59
C ILE A 102 3.93 -3.06 2.98
N SER A 103 4.81 -2.29 3.64
CA SER A 103 4.55 -1.76 4.98
C SER A 103 3.27 -0.91 5.02
N GLN A 104 3.08 -0.07 3.99
CA GLN A 104 1.91 0.78 3.83
C GLN A 104 0.63 -0.03 3.63
N PHE A 105 0.65 -1.03 2.73
CA PHE A 105 -0.50 -1.88 2.49
C PHE A 105 -0.94 -2.62 3.77
N LEU A 106 0.01 -3.23 4.49
CA LEU A 106 -0.29 -4.00 5.69
C LEU A 106 -0.81 -3.13 6.84
N SER A 107 -0.28 -1.92 6.98
CA SER A 107 -0.78 -0.91 7.93
C SER A 107 -2.23 -0.51 7.59
N TRP A 108 -2.48 -0.09 6.36
CA TRP A 108 -3.83 0.28 5.90
C TRP A 108 -4.84 -0.87 6.03
N PHE A 109 -4.44 -2.09 5.68
CA PHE A 109 -5.31 -3.27 5.75
C PHE A 109 -5.70 -3.60 7.20
N SER A 110 -4.76 -3.43 8.13
CA SER A 110 -5.02 -3.61 9.56
C SER A 110 -6.06 -2.61 10.07
N ASP A 111 -5.88 -1.33 9.75
CA ASP A 111 -6.79 -0.25 10.15
C ASP A 111 -8.19 -0.44 9.57
N MET A 112 -8.28 -0.85 8.29
CA MET A 112 -9.57 -1.14 7.64
C MET A 112 -10.34 -2.24 8.38
N ARG A 113 -9.67 -3.31 8.81
CA ARG A 113 -10.31 -4.40 9.55
C ARG A 113 -10.81 -3.95 10.93
N SER A 114 -10.03 -3.13 11.64
CA SER A 114 -10.41 -2.60 12.95
C SER A 114 -11.66 -1.72 12.89
N ARG A 115 -11.87 -0.99 11.80
CA ARG A 115 -13.05 -0.11 11.60
C ARG A 115 -14.36 -0.85 11.33
N THR A 116 -14.32 -2.16 11.07
CA THR A 116 -15.53 -2.95 10.80
C THR A 116 -16.31 -3.27 12.09
N VAL A 117 -15.72 -3.07 13.27
CA VAL A 117 -16.41 -3.24 14.56
C VAL A 117 -16.93 -1.89 15.05
N GLN A 118 -18.25 -1.69 14.99
CA GLN A 118 -18.88 -0.55 15.67
C GLN A 118 -18.98 -0.86 17.16
N LEU A 119 -18.08 -0.27 17.96
CA LEU A 119 -18.19 -0.28 19.41
C LEU A 119 -19.11 0.86 19.84
N VAL A 120 -20.17 0.54 20.57
CA VAL A 120 -21.08 1.53 21.19
C VAL A 120 -20.65 1.69 22.64
N PRO A 121 -20.52 2.92 23.18
CA PRO A 121 -20.17 3.12 24.59
C PRO A 121 -21.24 2.51 25.51
N LEU A 122 -20.80 1.78 26.54
CA LEU A 122 -21.67 1.16 27.57
C LEU A 122 -22.34 2.18 28.51
N SER A 123 -22.09 3.48 28.35
CA SER A 123 -22.61 4.53 29.23
C SER A 123 -24.10 4.86 29.02
N GLY A 124 -24.87 3.92 28.49
CA GLY A 124 -26.30 4.09 28.19
C GLY A 124 -27.11 2.79 28.23
N ILE A 125 -26.62 1.75 28.92
CA ILE A 125 -27.36 0.54 29.29
C ILE A 125 -27.59 0.58 30.80
#